data_AF-A0A9P5SYD5-F1
#
_entry.id   AF-A0A9P5SYD5-F1
#
_cell.length_a   1.000
_cell.length_b   1.000
_cell.length_c   1.000
_cell.angle_alpha   90.00
_cell.angle_beta   90.00
_cell.angle_gamma   90.00
#
_symmetry.space_group_name_H-M   'P 1'
#
loop_
_entity.id
_entity.type
_entity.pdbx_description
1 polymer ?
#
loop_
_entity_poly.entity_id
_entity_poly.type
_entity_poly.pdbx_seq_one_letter_code
_entity_poly.pdbx_strand_id
1 'polypeptide(L)'
;MLARAFSTSASLISRSLSPAAVLHRSSPADTVHPAELFGSAKKAVLIGVPGAFTPGCSKTHIPGYLKHYNELKDKGVNLIGCVSINDAFVMNAWSKQLEVGDKITMLADPQGKFIKDLGLDFDASAALGGYRSKRFALVLEDGKITKAFVEPNNTGLSVSLAENVLKEL
;
A
#
# COMPACT_ATOMS: atom_id res chain seq x y z
N MET A 1 -25.75 1.63 8.79
CA MET A 1 -24.88 0.84 7.89
C MET A 1 -23.43 0.83 8.41
N LEU A 2 -23.21 0.51 9.69
CA LEU A 2 -21.90 0.63 10.38
C LEU A 2 -21.19 -0.72 10.61
N ALA A 3 -21.80 -1.84 10.20
CA ALA A 3 -21.31 -3.18 10.54
C ALA A 3 -20.19 -3.73 9.62
N ARG A 4 -19.87 -3.07 8.49
CA ARG A 4 -18.89 -3.61 7.51
C ARG A 4 -17.45 -3.12 7.67
N ALA A 5 -17.21 -2.00 8.36
CA ALA A 5 -15.85 -1.44 8.49
C ALA A 5 -14.96 -2.27 9.45
N PHE A 6 -15.53 -2.77 10.56
CA PHE A 6 -14.81 -3.61 11.52
C PHE A 6 -14.38 -4.98 10.96
N SER A 7 -15.02 -5.46 9.90
CA SER A 7 -14.77 -6.80 9.35
C SER A 7 -13.48 -6.88 8.54
N THR A 8 -13.09 -5.82 7.83
CA THR A 8 -12.00 -5.90 6.83
C THR A 8 -10.63 -5.94 7.51
N SER A 9 -10.37 -5.04 8.46
CA SER A 9 -9.09 -5.00 9.19
C SER A 9 -8.85 -6.26 10.01
N ALA A 10 -9.87 -6.75 10.74
CA ALA A 10 -9.73 -7.96 11.55
C ALA A 10 -9.42 -9.19 10.69
N SER A 11 -10.02 -9.29 9.50
CA SER A 11 -9.77 -10.40 8.57
C SER A 11 -8.36 -10.41 7.97
N LEU A 12 -7.62 -9.29 8.05
CA LEU A 12 -6.27 -9.17 7.52
C LEU A 12 -5.20 -9.60 8.52
N ILE A 13 -5.46 -9.50 9.82
CA ILE A 13 -4.47 -9.81 10.85
C ILE A 13 -4.06 -11.28 10.76
N SER A 14 -2.76 -11.53 10.93
CA SER A 14 -2.10 -12.84 10.81
C SER A 14 -2.11 -13.47 9.42
N ARG A 15 -2.71 -12.83 8.39
CA ARG A 15 -2.57 -13.29 7.01
C ARG A 15 -1.16 -13.01 6.50
N SER A 16 -0.62 -13.97 5.75
CA SER A 16 0.55 -13.77 4.91
C SER A 16 0.14 -13.26 3.54
N LEU A 17 1.04 -12.54 2.87
CA LEU A 17 0.86 -12.19 1.46
C LEU A 17 0.95 -13.45 0.60
N SER A 18 0.14 -13.51 -0.47
CA SER A 18 0.15 -14.67 -1.36
C SER A 18 1.51 -14.86 -2.03
N PRO A 19 2.12 -16.07 -1.97
CA PRO A 19 3.38 -16.36 -2.64
C PRO A 19 3.25 -16.39 -4.17
N ALA A 20 2.03 -16.57 -4.69
CA ALA A 20 1.75 -16.58 -6.12
C ALA A 20 1.52 -15.16 -6.69
N ALA A 21 1.44 -14.13 -5.84
CA ALA A 21 1.27 -12.77 -6.30
C ALA A 21 2.51 -12.28 -7.04
N VAL A 22 2.28 -11.52 -8.11
CA VAL A 22 3.33 -10.86 -8.90
C VAL A 22 2.93 -9.41 -9.06
N LEU A 23 3.84 -8.51 -8.67
CA LEU A 23 3.75 -7.07 -8.88
C LEU A 23 4.91 -6.63 -9.79
N HIS A 24 4.88 -5.38 -10.20
CA HIS A 24 5.92 -4.81 -11.05
C HIS A 24 6.47 -3.51 -10.44
N ARG A 25 7.75 -3.22 -10.66
CA ARG A 25 8.35 -1.94 -10.24
C ARG A 25 8.40 -0.97 -11.41
N SER A 26 9.56 -0.84 -12.05
CA SER A 26 9.84 0.22 -13.04
C SER A 26 9.28 -0.05 -14.44
N SER A 27 9.01 -1.32 -14.75
CA SER A 27 8.50 -1.80 -16.04
C SER A 27 7.77 -3.14 -15.85
N PRO A 28 6.98 -3.61 -16.84
CA PRO A 28 6.33 -4.92 -16.76
C PRO A 28 7.30 -6.10 -16.63
N ALA A 29 8.54 -5.99 -17.13
CA ALA A 29 9.56 -7.04 -17.01
C ALA A 29 10.23 -7.05 -15.61
N ASP A 30 10.18 -5.93 -14.90
CA ASP A 30 10.73 -5.76 -13.56
C ASP A 30 9.73 -6.28 -12.51
N THR A 31 9.62 -7.61 -12.46
CA THR A 31 8.69 -8.34 -11.60
C THR A 31 9.20 -8.47 -10.17
N VAL A 32 8.28 -8.54 -9.20
CA VAL A 32 8.58 -8.77 -7.79
C VAL A 32 7.47 -9.58 -7.13
N HIS A 33 7.86 -10.53 -6.29
CA HIS A 33 6.94 -11.29 -5.45
C HIS A 33 6.79 -10.59 -4.09
N PRO A 34 5.61 -10.03 -3.77
CA PRO A 34 5.44 -9.27 -2.54
C PRO A 34 5.65 -10.13 -1.29
N ALA A 35 5.28 -11.40 -1.29
CA ALA A 35 5.53 -12.29 -0.15
C ALA A 35 7.02 -12.44 0.17
N GLU A 36 7.87 -12.54 -0.85
CA GLU A 36 9.33 -12.61 -0.69
C GLU A 36 9.89 -11.24 -0.27
N LEU A 37 9.50 -10.17 -0.98
CA LEU A 37 9.95 -8.81 -0.70
C LEU A 37 9.68 -8.42 0.75
N PHE A 38 8.43 -8.57 1.22
CA PHE A 38 8.03 -8.22 2.58
C PHE A 38 8.43 -9.28 3.61
N GLY A 39 8.61 -10.54 3.22
CA GLY A 39 9.09 -11.62 4.10
C GLY A 39 10.59 -11.53 4.42
N SER A 40 11.37 -10.88 3.56
CA SER A 40 12.79 -10.59 3.81
C SER A 40 13.02 -9.43 4.80
N ALA A 41 11.96 -8.65 5.07
CA ALA A 41 11.98 -7.54 6.00
C ALA A 41 11.50 -7.97 7.39
N LYS A 42 12.28 -7.66 8.42
CA LYS A 42 11.86 -7.91 9.82
C LYS A 42 10.58 -7.15 10.15
N LYS A 43 10.47 -5.90 9.71
CA LYS A 43 9.26 -5.08 9.87
C LYS A 43 9.09 -4.15 8.67
N ALA A 44 7.93 -4.21 8.03
CA ALA A 44 7.64 -3.43 6.85
C ALA A 44 6.29 -2.73 6.94
N VAL A 45 6.11 -1.70 6.11
CA VAL A 45 4.82 -1.04 5.89
C VAL A 45 4.44 -1.16 4.41
N LEU A 46 3.27 -1.71 4.13
CA LEU A 46 2.67 -1.73 2.80
C LEU A 46 1.49 -0.76 2.74
N ILE A 47 1.59 0.23 1.87
CA ILE A 47 0.59 1.27 1.66
C ILE A 47 -0.17 0.94 0.37
N GLY A 48 -1.51 1.02 0.41
CA GLY A 48 -2.36 0.95 -0.77
C GLY A 48 -2.95 2.31 -1.10
N VAL A 49 -3.05 2.64 -2.39
CA VAL A 49 -3.65 3.90 -2.87
C VAL A 49 -4.64 3.68 -4.01
N PRO A 50 -5.71 4.49 -4.11
CA PRO A 50 -6.68 4.38 -5.23
C PRO A 50 -6.09 4.60 -6.62
N GLY A 51 -5.04 5.40 -6.75
CA GLY A 51 -4.42 5.65 -8.04
C GLY A 51 -3.25 6.60 -7.96
N ALA A 52 -2.23 6.32 -8.78
CA ALA A 52 -1.15 7.24 -9.07
C ALA A 52 -1.70 8.59 -9.57
N PHE A 53 -0.98 9.67 -9.30
CA PHE A 53 -1.32 11.06 -9.68
C PHE A 53 -2.61 11.65 -9.07
N THR A 54 -3.43 10.88 -8.36
CA THR A 54 -4.65 11.43 -7.72
C THR A 54 -4.31 12.37 -6.54
N PRO A 55 -5.08 13.45 -6.28
CA PRO A 55 -4.67 14.52 -5.38
C PRO A 55 -4.31 14.07 -3.95
N GLY A 56 -5.18 13.28 -3.31
CA GLY A 56 -4.93 12.81 -1.94
C GLY A 56 -3.72 11.88 -1.82
N CYS A 57 -3.42 11.11 -2.86
CA CYS A 57 -2.27 10.22 -2.88
C CYS A 57 -0.97 11.01 -3.07
N SER A 58 -0.96 11.96 -4.00
CA SER A 58 0.24 12.72 -4.39
C SER A 58 0.58 13.90 -3.48
N LYS A 59 -0.41 14.47 -2.77
CA LYS A 59 -0.21 15.67 -1.93
C LYS A 59 -0.16 15.38 -0.44
N THR A 60 -0.68 14.23 0.00
CA THR A 60 -0.83 13.93 1.42
C THR A 60 -0.27 12.57 1.78
N HIS A 61 -0.81 11.49 1.20
CA HIS A 61 -0.52 10.14 1.69
C HIS A 61 0.96 9.76 1.55
N ILE A 62 1.49 9.69 0.32
CA ILE A 62 2.90 9.31 0.11
C ILE A 62 3.88 10.36 0.65
N PRO A 63 3.67 11.68 0.45
CA PRO A 63 4.52 12.69 1.07
C PRO A 63 4.62 12.59 2.59
N GLY A 64 3.53 12.20 3.27
CA GLY A 64 3.54 11.94 4.72
C GLY A 64 4.53 10.83 5.10
N TYR A 65 4.53 9.71 4.37
CA TYR A 65 5.49 8.63 4.59
C TYR A 65 6.93 9.02 4.25
N LEU A 66 7.16 9.86 3.24
CA LEU A 66 8.49 10.40 2.93
C LEU A 66 9.01 11.31 4.04
N LYS A 67 8.14 12.18 4.57
CA LYS A 67 8.46 13.09 5.68
C LYS A 67 8.83 12.32 6.95
N HIS A 68 8.08 11.26 7.25
CA HIS A 68 8.23 10.44 8.46
C HIS A 68 9.14 9.22 8.27
N TYR A 69 9.86 9.12 7.14
CA TYR A 69 10.67 7.96 6.79
C TYR A 69 11.70 7.59 7.87
N ASN A 70 12.43 8.59 8.40
CA ASN A 70 13.44 8.34 9.43
C ASN A 70 12.81 7.86 10.74
N GLU A 71 11.69 8.45 11.17
CA GLU A 71 10.99 8.02 12.40
C GLU A 71 10.46 6.58 12.26
N LEU A 72 9.94 6.21 11.08
CA LEU A 72 9.51 4.84 10.78
C LEU A 72 10.70 3.87 10.86
N LYS A 73 11.84 4.27 10.30
CA LYS A 73 13.09 3.50 10.36
C LYS A 73 13.59 3.33 11.80
N ASP A 74 13.52 4.37 12.62
CA ASP A 74 13.90 4.33 14.04
C ASP A 74 12.98 3.40 14.85
N LYS A 75 11.72 3.23 14.42
CA LYS A 75 10.76 2.22 14.92
C LYS A 75 10.98 0.81 14.37
N GLY A 76 12.05 0.61 13.60
CA GLY A 76 12.46 -0.68 13.05
C GLY A 76 11.84 -1.02 11.69
N VAL A 77 11.06 -0.13 11.06
CA VAL A 77 10.55 -0.35 9.71
C VAL A 77 11.70 -0.27 8.72
N ASN A 78 12.08 -1.41 8.13
CA ASN A 78 13.20 -1.50 7.20
C ASN A 78 12.78 -1.59 5.73
N LEU A 79 11.46 -1.63 5.46
CA LEU A 79 10.91 -1.57 4.12
C LEU A 79 9.57 -0.82 4.13
N ILE A 80 9.41 0.13 3.20
CA ILE A 80 8.10 0.73 2.89
C ILE A 80 7.80 0.44 1.42
N GLY A 81 6.63 -0.13 1.15
CA GLY A 81 6.11 -0.32 -0.21
C GLY A 81 4.81 0.43 -0.42
N CYS A 82 4.57 0.88 -1.66
CA CYS A 82 3.32 1.51 -2.07
C CYS A 82 2.76 0.80 -3.29
N VAL A 83 1.56 0.25 -3.19
CA VAL A 83 0.88 -0.49 -4.26
C VAL A 83 -0.33 0.28 -4.80
N SER A 84 -0.52 0.24 -6.12
CA SER A 84 -1.69 0.80 -6.80
C SER A 84 -2.13 -0.09 -7.97
N ILE A 85 -3.42 -0.06 -8.28
CA ILE A 85 -3.96 -0.64 -9.53
C ILE A 85 -3.67 0.35 -10.67
N ASN A 86 -2.43 0.32 -11.14
CA ASN A 86 -1.88 1.05 -12.27
C ASN A 86 -0.83 0.17 -12.94
N ASP A 87 -0.51 0.46 -14.21
CA ASP A 87 0.62 -0.17 -14.88
C ASP A 87 1.97 0.32 -14.31
N ALA A 88 3.02 -0.46 -14.60
CA ALA A 88 4.38 -0.20 -14.11
C ALA A 88 4.97 1.12 -14.63
N PHE A 89 4.63 1.54 -15.85
CA PHE A 89 5.15 2.79 -16.41
C PHE A 89 4.56 4.00 -15.69
N VAL A 90 3.25 3.98 -15.41
CA VAL A 90 2.59 5.01 -14.62
C VAL A 90 3.15 5.07 -13.20
N MET A 91 3.33 3.91 -12.53
CA MET A 91 3.92 3.88 -11.19
C MET A 91 5.36 4.38 -11.16
N ASN A 92 6.17 4.08 -12.19
CA ASN A 92 7.54 4.57 -12.33
C ASN A 92 7.62 6.07 -12.63
N ALA A 93 6.73 6.60 -13.47
CA ALA A 93 6.67 8.05 -13.69
C ALA A 93 6.27 8.78 -12.40
N TRP A 94 5.31 8.24 -11.66
CA TRP A 94 4.83 8.81 -10.42
C TRP A 94 5.88 8.76 -9.31
N SER A 95 6.65 7.67 -9.21
CA SER A 95 7.75 7.55 -8.25
C SER A 95 8.79 8.67 -8.42
N LYS A 96 9.17 8.97 -9.68
CA LYS A 96 10.08 10.05 -10.03
C LYS A 96 9.49 11.42 -9.71
N GLN A 97 8.21 11.63 -10.04
CA GLN A 97 7.51 12.90 -9.79
C GLN A 97 7.32 13.20 -8.29
N LEU A 98 7.31 12.17 -7.44
CA LEU A 98 7.26 12.30 -5.99
C LEU A 98 8.64 12.26 -5.33
N GLU A 99 9.71 12.08 -6.11
CA GLU A 99 11.09 11.99 -5.63
C GLU A 99 11.26 10.97 -4.50
N VAL A 100 10.57 9.82 -4.60
CA VAL A 100 10.56 8.82 -3.52
C VAL A 100 11.93 8.16 -3.31
N GLY A 101 12.78 8.15 -4.36
CA GLY A 101 14.08 7.49 -4.36
C GLY A 101 14.00 6.05 -3.86
N ASP A 102 14.95 5.66 -3.01
CA ASP A 102 14.98 4.32 -2.41
C ASP A 102 14.16 4.21 -1.11
N LYS A 103 13.47 5.29 -0.69
CA LYS A 103 12.73 5.33 0.58
C LYS A 103 11.43 4.53 0.52
N ILE A 104 10.79 4.49 -0.65
CA ILE A 104 9.52 3.78 -0.85
C ILE A 104 9.59 2.98 -2.14
N THR A 105 9.40 1.66 -2.03
CA THR A 105 9.30 0.77 -3.18
C THR A 105 7.92 0.90 -3.82
N MET A 106 7.85 1.43 -5.04
CA MET A 106 6.59 1.63 -5.76
C MET A 106 6.24 0.38 -6.57
N LEU A 107 5.03 -0.14 -6.38
CA LEU A 107 4.57 -1.43 -6.85
C LEU A 107 3.29 -1.28 -7.69
N ALA A 108 3.34 -1.72 -8.94
CA ALA A 108 2.19 -1.78 -9.83
C ALA A 108 1.48 -3.14 -9.71
N ASP A 109 0.16 -3.10 -9.56
CA ASP A 109 -0.76 -4.25 -9.67
C ASP A 109 -1.75 -4.01 -10.83
N PRO A 110 -1.32 -4.12 -12.10
CA PRO A 110 -2.11 -3.66 -13.24
C PRO A 110 -3.45 -4.41 -13.39
N GLN A 111 -3.49 -5.68 -12.94
CA GLN A 111 -4.69 -6.51 -13.01
C GLN A 111 -5.53 -6.44 -11.73
N GLY A 112 -5.05 -5.76 -10.68
CA GLY A 112 -5.74 -5.69 -9.38
C GLY A 112 -5.81 -7.02 -8.63
N LYS A 113 -5.05 -8.04 -9.05
CA LYS A 113 -5.17 -9.40 -8.50
C LYS A 113 -4.68 -9.46 -7.06
N PHE A 114 -3.57 -8.78 -6.78
CA PHE A 114 -3.00 -8.74 -5.44
C PHE A 114 -3.91 -7.98 -4.47
N ILE A 115 -4.42 -6.82 -4.90
CA ILE A 115 -5.35 -6.02 -4.10
C ILE A 115 -6.66 -6.78 -3.82
N LYS A 116 -7.20 -7.47 -4.84
CA LYS A 116 -8.40 -8.29 -4.71
C LYS A 116 -8.20 -9.49 -3.79
N ASP A 117 -7.05 -10.15 -3.83
CA ASP A 117 -6.70 -11.24 -2.91
C ASP A 117 -6.74 -10.78 -1.45
N LEU A 118 -6.30 -9.54 -1.19
CA LEU A 118 -6.41 -8.92 0.14
C LEU A 118 -7.85 -8.52 0.52
N GLY A 119 -8.81 -8.51 -0.41
CA GLY A 119 -10.16 -7.98 -0.18
C GLY A 119 -10.18 -6.45 -0.03
N LEU A 120 -9.16 -5.79 -0.57
CA LEU A 120 -8.94 -4.35 -0.49
C LEU A 120 -9.22 -3.63 -1.80
N ASP A 121 -9.90 -4.28 -2.74
CA ASP A 121 -10.46 -3.64 -3.93
C ASP A 121 -11.80 -2.97 -3.62
N PHE A 122 -12.13 -1.94 -4.40
CA PHE A 122 -13.47 -1.36 -4.45
C PHE A 122 -13.77 -0.85 -5.86
N ASP A 123 -15.04 -0.79 -6.22
CA ASP A 123 -15.48 -0.21 -7.49
C ASP A 123 -15.31 1.30 -7.47
N ALA A 124 -14.37 1.81 -8.26
CA ALA A 124 -14.14 3.23 -8.47
C ALA A 124 -14.48 3.64 -9.91
N SER A 125 -15.28 2.86 -10.63
CA SER A 125 -15.53 3.04 -12.07
C SER A 125 -16.01 4.44 -12.43
N ALA A 126 -16.88 5.02 -11.60
CA ALA A 126 -17.42 6.37 -11.79
C ALA A 126 -16.34 7.47 -11.77
N ALA A 127 -15.23 7.28 -11.05
CA ALA A 127 -14.18 8.29 -10.88
C ALA A 127 -12.88 7.94 -11.62
N LEU A 128 -12.58 6.65 -11.76
CA LEU A 128 -11.26 6.13 -12.12
C LEU A 128 -11.30 5.01 -13.18
N GLY A 129 -12.48 4.72 -13.75
CA GLY A 129 -12.65 3.82 -14.89
C GLY A 129 -12.58 2.31 -14.59
N GLY A 130 -12.47 1.91 -13.33
CA GLY A 130 -12.57 0.51 -12.92
C GLY A 130 -12.41 0.31 -11.42
N TYR A 131 -12.20 -0.95 -11.03
CA TYR A 131 -11.86 -1.31 -9.66
C TYR A 131 -10.47 -0.77 -9.29
N ARG A 132 -10.34 -0.26 -8.08
CA ARG A 132 -9.10 0.32 -7.53
C ARG A 132 -8.82 -0.21 -6.13
N SER A 133 -7.61 0.03 -5.64
CA SER A 133 -7.28 -0.26 -4.24
C SER A 133 -7.93 0.74 -3.32
N LYS A 134 -8.57 0.25 -2.27
CA LYS A 134 -8.84 1.06 -1.07
C LYS A 134 -7.53 1.68 -0.62
N ARG A 135 -7.61 2.83 0.03
CA ARG A 135 -6.50 3.42 0.74
C ARG A 135 -6.31 2.68 2.05
N PHE A 136 -5.10 2.22 2.28
CA PHE A 136 -4.75 1.52 3.51
C PHE A 136 -3.26 1.65 3.83
N ALA A 137 -2.92 1.26 5.05
CA ALA A 137 -1.57 0.87 5.44
C ALA A 137 -1.62 -0.45 6.21
N LEU A 138 -0.72 -1.38 5.90
CA LEU A 138 -0.53 -2.62 6.63
C LEU A 138 0.86 -2.61 7.24
N VAL A 139 0.97 -3.01 8.50
CA VAL A 139 2.27 -3.32 9.13
C VAL A 139 2.47 -4.81 9.02
N LEU A 140 3.64 -5.20 8.52
CA LEU A 140 4.04 -6.59 8.38
C LEU A 140 5.26 -6.85 9.26
N GLU A 141 5.26 -7.98 9.97
CA GLU A 141 6.43 -8.51 10.68
C GLU A 141 6.67 -9.94 10.20
N ASP A 142 7.90 -10.22 9.75
CA ASP A 142 8.29 -11.51 9.17
C ASP A 142 7.29 -12.02 8.11
N GLY A 143 6.85 -11.12 7.22
CA GLY A 143 5.93 -11.40 6.12
C GLY A 143 4.46 -11.62 6.52
N LYS A 144 4.08 -11.40 7.78
CA LYS A 144 2.70 -11.51 8.28
C LYS A 144 2.14 -10.16 8.66
N ILE A 145 0.87 -9.92 8.33
CA ILE A 145 0.19 -8.66 8.68
C ILE A 145 -0.10 -8.67 10.19
N THR A 146 0.45 -7.68 10.91
CA THR A 146 0.26 -7.51 12.37
C THR A 146 -0.68 -6.36 12.70
N LYS A 147 -0.76 -5.33 11.85
CA LYS A 147 -1.71 -4.22 11.97
C LYS A 147 -2.28 -3.82 10.61
N ALA A 148 -3.54 -3.38 10.59
CA ALA A 148 -4.24 -2.97 9.38
C ALA A 148 -5.04 -1.67 9.59
N PHE A 149 -4.69 -0.64 8.80
CA PHE A 149 -5.30 0.67 8.80
C PHE A 149 -6.02 0.88 7.47
N VAL A 150 -7.28 0.48 7.38
CA VAL A 150 -8.08 0.57 6.14
C VAL A 150 -9.06 1.73 6.26
N GLU A 151 -9.04 2.63 5.27
CA GLU A 151 -9.94 3.80 5.28
C GLU A 151 -11.42 3.36 5.18
N PRO A 152 -12.29 3.83 6.08
CA PRO A 152 -13.68 3.35 6.17
C PRO A 152 -14.53 3.72 4.94
N ASN A 153 -14.15 4.77 4.22
CA ASN A 153 -14.79 5.24 2.99
C ASN A 153 -13.97 4.90 1.73
N ASN A 154 -13.08 3.92 1.81
CA ASN A 154 -12.18 3.46 0.75
C ASN A 154 -11.08 4.45 0.31
N THR A 155 -11.28 5.77 0.38
CA THR A 155 -10.37 6.75 -0.23
C THR A 155 -9.92 7.88 0.68
N GLY A 156 -10.46 7.94 1.90
CA GLY A 156 -10.23 8.98 2.92
C GLY A 156 -8.77 9.12 3.32
N LEU A 157 -8.45 10.15 4.10
CA LEU A 157 -7.11 10.45 4.56
C LEU A 157 -7.16 10.59 6.08
N SER A 158 -7.20 9.46 6.77
CA SER A 158 -7.36 9.40 8.22
C SER A 158 -6.47 8.32 8.84
N VAL A 159 -7.03 7.13 9.07
CA VAL A 159 -6.39 6.02 9.78
C VAL A 159 -5.12 5.53 9.09
N SER A 160 -5.01 5.61 7.77
CA SER A 160 -3.86 5.10 7.02
C SER A 160 -2.70 6.09 6.89
N LEU A 161 -2.81 7.30 7.44
CA LEU A 161 -1.74 8.29 7.37
C LEU A 161 -0.53 7.87 8.23
N ALA A 162 0.67 8.29 7.81
CA ALA A 162 1.94 7.89 8.43
C ALA A 162 1.99 8.18 9.94
N GLU A 163 1.45 9.33 10.37
CA GLU A 163 1.41 9.75 11.76
C GLU A 163 0.58 8.81 12.65
N ASN A 164 -0.46 8.20 12.09
CA ASN A 164 -1.30 7.25 12.80
C ASN A 164 -0.68 5.86 12.83
N VAL A 165 -0.02 5.45 11.75
CA VAL A 165 0.78 4.22 11.75
C VAL A 165 1.92 4.33 12.77
N LEU A 166 2.67 5.43 12.78
CA LEU A 166 3.79 5.65 13.69
C LEU A 166 3.45 5.50 15.18
N LYS A 167 2.29 6.00 15.60
CA LYS A 167 1.81 5.89 17.00
C LYS A 167 1.63 4.45 17.45
N GLU A 168 1.44 3.55 16.49
CA GLU A 168 1.14 2.15 16.69
C GLU A 168 2.36 1.23 16.44
N LEU A 169 3.54 1.78 16.14
CA LEU A 169 4.77 1.00 15.87
C LEU A 169 5.70 0.80 17.07
#